data_AF-A0A8J7LH47-F1
#
_entry.id   AF-A0A8J7LH47-F1
#
_cell.length_a   1.000
_cell.length_b   1.000
_cell.length_c   1.000
_cell.angle_alpha   90.00
_cell.angle_beta   90.00
_cell.angle_gamma   90.00
#
_symmetry.space_group_name_H-M   'P 1'
#
loop_
_entity.id
_entity.type
_entity.pdbx_description
1 polymer ?
#
loop_
_entity_poly.entity_id
_entity_poly.type
_entity_poly.pdbx_seq_one_letter_code
_entity_poly.pdbx_strand_id
1 'polypeptide(L)'
;MQKSNNLKSYLNLHLIVFIWGFTAILGELITIKEENVVWYRMLMAGIFMLIYVLITKKPWRIPRKSFFHLIGVGLIIALHWIFFFKAINVSNVSITLAVFSTGAFFASI
;
A
#
# COMPACT_ATOMS: atom_id res chain seq x y z
N MET A 1 -19.70 19.80 -3.18
CA MET A 1 -18.74 20.93 -3.21
C MET A 1 -17.32 20.39 -3.43
N GLN A 2 -16.86 20.26 -4.67
CA GLN A 2 -15.43 20.10 -4.96
C GLN A 2 -15.20 20.70 -6.35
N LYS A 3 -14.74 21.95 -6.38
CA LYS A 3 -14.43 22.67 -7.62
C LYS A 3 -13.16 22.02 -8.19
N SER A 4 -13.30 21.20 -9.23
CA SER A 4 -12.20 20.47 -9.86
C SER A 4 -11.27 21.45 -10.58
N ASN A 5 -10.32 22.02 -9.85
CA ASN A 5 -9.07 22.44 -10.49
C ASN A 5 -8.35 21.15 -10.85
N ASN A 6 -8.60 20.62 -12.05
CA ASN A 6 -7.97 19.41 -12.56
C ASN A 6 -6.45 19.44 -12.35
N LEU A 7 -5.83 20.63 -12.50
CA LEU A 7 -4.43 20.89 -12.17
C LEU A 7 -4.04 20.53 -10.73
N LYS A 8 -4.86 20.83 -9.70
CA LYS A 8 -4.57 20.45 -8.31
C LYS A 8 -4.62 18.93 -8.12
N SER A 9 -5.57 18.26 -8.78
CA SER A 9 -5.67 16.79 -8.73
C SER A 9 -4.47 16.12 -9.41
N TYR A 10 -4.08 16.63 -10.58
CA TYR A 10 -2.88 16.14 -11.30
C TYR A 10 -1.58 16.39 -10.51
N LEU A 11 -1.44 17.56 -9.88
CA LEU A 11 -0.30 17.86 -9.00
C LEU A 11 -0.25 16.93 -7.79
N ASN A 12 -1.38 16.68 -7.14
CA ASN A 12 -1.46 15.73 -6.03
C ASN A 12 -1.07 14.31 -6.47
N LEU A 13 -1.55 13.87 -7.64
CA LEU A 13 -1.18 12.57 -8.20
C LEU A 13 0.32 12.48 -8.49
N HIS A 14 0.91 13.50 -9.13
CA HIS A 14 2.35 13.52 -9.38
C HIS A 14 3.16 13.51 -8.09
N LEU A 15 2.75 14.26 -7.06
CA LEU A 15 3.38 14.21 -5.74
C LEU A 15 3.28 12.83 -5.10
N ILE A 16 2.11 12.18 -5.15
CA ILE A 16 1.93 10.83 -4.59
C ILE A 16 2.83 9.83 -5.31
N VAL A 17 2.84 9.84 -6.65
CA VAL A 17 3.67 8.95 -7.47
C VAL A 17 5.16 9.19 -7.18
N PHE A 18 5.56 10.46 -7.05
CA PHE A 18 6.93 10.84 -6.69
C PHE A 18 7.33 10.28 -5.32
N ILE A 19 6.53 10.51 -4.27
CA ILE A 19 6.78 10.01 -2.91
C ILE A 19 6.78 8.48 -2.87
N TRP A 20 5.88 7.83 -3.62
CA TRP A 20 5.85 6.37 -3.73
C TRP A 20 7.10 5.81 -4.42
N GLY A 21 7.63 6.48 -5.45
CA GLY A 21 8.91 6.11 -6.08
C GLY A 21 10.07 6.11 -5.09
N PHE A 22 10.18 7.13 -4.22
CA PHE A 22 11.19 7.16 -3.15
C PHE A 22 11.01 6.05 -2.12
N THR A 23 9.78 5.60 -1.89
CA THR A 23 9.50 4.54 -0.92
C THR A 23 10.13 3.21 -1.32
N ALA A 24 10.17 2.90 -2.62
CA ALA A 24 10.84 1.69 -3.12
C ALA A 24 12.36 1.77 -2.94
N ILE A 25 12.96 2.93 -3.23
CA ILE A 25 14.40 3.20 -3.05
C ILE A 25 14.77 3.06 -1.57
N LEU A 26 14.05 3.73 -0.67
CA LEU A 26 14.27 3.60 0.77
C LEU A 26 14.10 2.17 1.28
N GLY A 27 13.21 1.39 0.65
CA GLY A 27 13.02 -0.03 0.92
C GLY A 27 14.26 -0.87 0.60
N GLU A 28 14.91 -0.61 -0.54
CA GLU A 28 16.16 -1.28 -0.95
C GLU A 28 17.35 -0.91 -0.05
N LEU A 29 17.41 0.35 0.45
CA LEU A 29 18.47 0.78 1.36
C LEU A 29 18.34 0.21 2.79
N ILE A 30 17.19 -0.36 3.16
CA ILE A 30 16.99 -0.94 4.49
C ILE A 30 17.59 -2.35 4.54
N THR A 31 18.63 -2.54 5.35
CA THR A 31 19.34 -3.82 5.53
C THR A 31 18.54 -4.90 6.29
N ILE A 32 17.37 -4.54 6.85
CA ILE A 32 16.51 -5.47 7.58
C ILE A 32 15.78 -6.35 6.55
N LYS A 33 15.61 -7.66 6.84
CA LYS A 33 14.84 -8.59 5.99
C LYS A 33 13.52 -7.95 5.52
N GLU A 34 13.26 -7.97 4.22
CA GLU A 34 12.11 -7.27 3.60
C GLU A 34 10.77 -7.61 4.25
N GLU A 35 10.61 -8.87 4.65
CA GLU A 35 9.47 -9.39 5.39
C GLU A 35 9.18 -8.53 6.64
N ASN A 36 10.20 -8.18 7.41
CA ASN A 36 10.04 -7.43 8.64
C ASN A 36 9.60 -6.00 8.37
N VAL A 37 10.07 -5.37 7.29
CA VAL A 37 9.67 -3.99 6.92
C VAL A 37 8.17 -3.91 6.64
N VAL A 38 7.62 -4.90 5.93
CA VAL A 38 6.18 -4.98 5.66
C VAL A 38 5.40 -5.24 6.95
N TRP A 39 5.88 -6.17 7.79
CA TRP A 39 5.25 -6.45 9.08
C TRP A 39 5.18 -5.22 9.99
N TYR A 40 6.27 -4.46 10.13
CA TYR A 40 6.27 -3.23 10.93
C TYR A 40 5.31 -2.17 10.39
N ARG A 41 5.25 -1.99 9.06
CA ARG A 41 4.29 -1.07 8.43
C ARG A 41 2.84 -1.50 8.65
N MET A 42 2.54 -2.79 8.49
CA MET A 42 1.19 -3.32 8.72
C MET A 42 0.78 -3.26 10.18
N LEU A 43 1.70 -3.54 11.11
CA LEU A 43 1.45 -3.42 12.56
C LEU A 43 1.17 -1.98 12.95
N MET A 44 2.00 -1.02 12.52
CA MET A 44 1.74 0.40 12.79
C MET A 44 0.39 0.83 12.21
N ALA A 45 0.10 0.48 10.95
CA ALA A 45 -1.19 0.82 10.33
C ALA A 45 -2.38 0.23 11.11
N GLY A 46 -2.26 -1.02 11.56
CA GLY A 46 -3.26 -1.69 12.42
C GLY A 46 -3.45 -0.97 13.76
N ILE A 47 -2.36 -0.58 14.42
CA ILE A 47 -2.38 0.17 15.69
C ILE A 47 -3.04 1.53 15.49
N PHE A 48 -2.67 2.28 14.45
CA PHE A 48 -3.28 3.59 14.15
C PHE A 48 -4.78 3.45 13.83
N MET A 49 -5.17 2.43 13.06
CA MET A 49 -6.58 2.13 12.81
C MET A 49 -7.33 1.79 14.10
N LEU A 50 -6.75 0.97 14.98
CA LEU A 50 -7.35 0.65 16.28
C LEU A 50 -7.53 1.91 17.13
N ILE A 51 -6.49 2.74 17.25
CA ILE A 51 -6.55 4.02 17.99
C ILE A 51 -7.64 4.93 17.40
N TYR A 52 -7.71 5.04 16.07
CA TYR A 52 -8.71 5.86 15.39
C TYR A 52 -10.14 5.37 15.68
N VAL A 53 -10.37 4.06 15.67
CA VAL A 53 -11.67 3.46 16.00
C VAL A 53 -12.03 3.67 17.48
N LEU A 54 -11.06 3.54 18.39
CA LEU A 54 -11.26 3.79 19.82
C LEU A 54 -11.66 5.25 20.10
N ILE A 55 -11.02 6.21 19.43
CA ILE A 55 -11.34 7.65 19.55
C ILE A 55 -12.72 7.95 18.94
N THR A 56 -13.05 7.33 17.81
CA THR A 56 -14.26 7.64 17.03
C THR A 56 -15.53 7.01 17.60
N LYS A 57 -15.43 6.04 18.53
CA LYS A 57 -16.56 5.33 19.19
C LYS A 57 -17.68 4.88 18.22
N LYS A 58 -17.35 4.61 16.95
CA LYS A 58 -18.35 4.20 15.96
C LYS A 58 -18.81 2.76 16.25
N PRO A 59 -20.10 2.44 16.06
CA PRO A 59 -20.59 1.09 16.25
C PRO A 59 -19.92 0.17 15.23
N TRP A 60 -19.15 -0.81 15.73
CA TRP A 60 -18.45 -1.84 14.95
C TRP A 60 -19.43 -2.88 14.39
N ARG A 61 -20.46 -2.43 13.66
CA ARG A 61 -21.41 -3.30 12.97
C ARG A 61 -20.87 -3.65 11.59
N ILE A 62 -19.82 -4.48 11.56
CA ILE A 62 -19.37 -5.13 10.33
C ILE A 62 -20.14 -6.45 10.21
N PRO A 63 -20.97 -6.66 9.17
CA PRO A 63 -21.62 -7.94 8.96
C PRO A 63 -20.55 -9.03 8.77
N ARG A 64 -20.75 -10.23 9.34
CA ARG A 64 -19.74 -11.31 9.32
C ARG A 64 -19.21 -11.62 7.92
N LYS A 65 -20.05 -11.46 6.88
CA LYS A 65 -19.67 -11.63 5.47
C LYS A 65 -18.62 -10.62 5.00
N SER A 66 -18.74 -9.34 5.40
CA SER A 66 -17.76 -8.29 5.10
C SER A 66 -16.49 -8.42 5.95
N PHE A 67 -16.59 -8.99 7.15
CA PHE A 67 -15.42 -9.26 7.98
C PHE A 67 -14.47 -10.28 7.31
N PHE A 68 -14.99 -11.39 6.78
CA PHE A 68 -14.18 -12.35 6.03
C PHE A 68 -13.62 -11.76 4.72
N HIS A 69 -14.39 -10.91 4.03
CA HIS A 69 -13.86 -10.20 2.85
C HIS A 69 -12.72 -9.25 3.21
N LEU A 70 -12.82 -8.51 4.31
CA LEU A 70 -11.76 -7.62 4.80
C LEU A 70 -10.49 -8.39 5.14
N ILE A 71 -10.61 -9.55 5.79
CA ILE A 71 -9.46 -10.43 6.08
C ILE A 71 -8.83 -10.93 4.78
N GLY A 72 -9.65 -11.42 3.83
CA GLY A 72 -9.16 -11.91 2.54
C GLY A 72 -8.41 -10.83 1.76
N VAL A 73 -9.00 -9.63 1.65
CA VAL A 73 -8.36 -8.49 0.99
C VAL A 73 -7.08 -8.07 1.72
N GLY A 74 -7.10 -8.02 3.05
CA GLY A 74 -5.91 -7.71 3.85
C GLY A 74 -4.77 -8.71 3.62
N LEU A 75 -5.08 -10.00 3.54
CA LEU A 75 -4.09 -11.05 3.30
C LEU A 75 -3.50 -10.97 1.88
N ILE A 76 -4.33 -10.71 0.87
CA ILE A 76 -3.87 -10.49 -0.51
C ILE A 76 -2.93 -9.27 -0.58
N ILE A 77 -3.30 -8.17 0.06
CA ILE A 77 -2.47 -6.95 0.11
C ILE A 77 -1.14 -7.23 0.83
N ALA A 78 -1.18 -7.95 1.96
CA ALA A 78 0.03 -8.33 2.69
C ALA A 78 0.98 -9.16 1.84
N LEU A 79 0.47 -10.21 1.19
CA LEU A 79 1.25 -11.05 0.28
C LEU A 79 1.84 -10.23 -0.88
N HIS A 80 1.03 -9.36 -1.48
CA HIS A 80 1.48 -8.48 -2.56
C HIS A 80 2.67 -7.60 -2.12
N TRP A 81 2.58 -6.95 -0.96
CA TRP A 81 3.68 -6.11 -0.46
C TRP A 81 4.94 -6.92 -0.13
N ILE A 82 4.80 -8.13 0.43
CA ILE A 82 5.95 -9.01 0.68
C ILE A 82 6.65 -9.38 -0.64
N PHE A 83 5.89 -9.80 -1.65
CA PHE A 83 6.46 -10.13 -2.97
C PHE A 83 7.07 -8.91 -3.65
N PHE A 84 6.46 -7.73 -3.51
CA PHE A 84 6.96 -6.48 -4.08
C PHE A 84 8.34 -6.12 -3.51
N PHE A 85 8.50 -6.11 -2.18
CA PHE A 85 9.82 -5.82 -1.59
C PHE A 85 10.84 -6.93 -1.86
N LYS A 86 10.40 -8.19 -1.96
CA LYS A 86 11.28 -9.30 -2.35
C LYS A 86 11.79 -9.18 -3.78
N ALA A 87 10.95 -8.75 -4.71
CA ALA A 87 11.36 -8.49 -6.09
C ALA A 87 12.39 -7.34 -6.16
N ILE A 88 12.22 -6.30 -5.33
CA ILE A 88 13.17 -5.19 -5.20
C ILE A 88 14.55 -5.70 -4.79
N ASN A 89 14.65 -6.51 -3.73
CA ASN A 89 15.95 -7.01 -3.25
C ASN A 89 16.64 -7.93 -4.29
N VAL A 90 15.89 -8.82 -4.94
CA VAL A 90 16.46 -9.78 -5.90
C VAL A 90 16.92 -9.13 -7.21
N SER A 91 16.22 -8.09 -7.70
CA SER A 91 16.45 -7.56 -9.05
C SER A 91 17.10 -6.18 -9.04
N ASN A 92 16.32 -5.18 -8.65
CA ASN A 92 16.64 -3.75 -8.47
C ASN A 92 15.28 -3.02 -8.36
N VAL A 93 15.23 -1.87 -7.68
CA VAL A 93 14.04 -1.00 -7.66
C VAL A 93 13.55 -0.62 -9.07
N SER A 94 14.47 -0.29 -9.98
CA SER A 94 14.12 0.18 -11.33
C SER A 94 13.41 -0.89 -12.17
N ILE A 95 13.91 -2.13 -12.14
CA ILE A 95 13.35 -3.26 -12.90
C ILE A 95 11.99 -3.64 -12.32
N THR A 96 11.87 -3.67 -11.00
CA THR A 96 10.61 -4.01 -10.32
C THR A 96 9.51 -2.99 -10.64
N LEU A 97 9.82 -1.70 -10.65
CA LEU A 97 8.87 -0.64 -11.03
C LEU A 97 8.48 -0.69 -12.51
N ALA A 98 9.42 -1.04 -13.40
CA ALA A 98 9.11 -1.21 -14.82
C ALA A 98 8.11 -2.34 -15.05
N VAL A 99 8.30 -3.50 -14.39
CA VAL A 99 7.36 -4.64 -14.46
C VAL A 99 6.06 -4.35 -13.70
N PHE A 100 6.07 -3.50 -12.68
CA PHE A 100 4.84 -3.08 -12.01
C PHE A 100 3.85 -2.39 -12.98
N SER A 101 4.36 -1.70 -14.02
CA SER A 101 3.53 -1.09 -15.06
C SER A 101 2.70 -2.10 -15.87
N THR A 102 3.15 -3.36 -15.99
CA THR A 102 2.37 -4.41 -16.66
C THR A 102 1.11 -4.76 -15.87
N GLY A 103 1.03 -4.43 -14.58
CA GLY A 103 -0.20 -4.56 -13.79
C GLY A 103 -1.35 -3.70 -14.35
N ALA A 104 -1.06 -2.52 -14.89
CA ALA A 104 -2.08 -1.69 -15.55
C ALA A 104 -2.62 -2.33 -16.84
N PHE A 105 -1.76 -3.06 -17.56
CA PHE A 105 -2.16 -3.83 -18.74
C PHE A 105 -3.12 -4.97 -18.35
N PHE A 106 -2.80 -5.74 -17.31
CA PHE A 106 -3.71 -6.79 -16.81
C PHE A 106 -5.03 -6.23 -16.27
N ALA A 107 -5.02 -5.04 -15.64
CA ALA A 107 -6.24 -4.40 -15.16
C ALA A 107 -7.12 -3.84 -16.30
N SER A 108 -6.56 -3.66 -17.50
CA SER A 108 -7.29 -3.17 -18.68
C SER A 108 -7.97 -4.28 -19.49
N ILE A 109 -7.58 -5.53 -19.27
CA ILE A 109 -8.21 -6.75 -19.82
C ILE A 109 -9.37 -7.17 -18.92
#